data_AF-A0A0L0FLT1-F1
#
_entry.id   AF-A0A0L0FLT1-F1
#
_cell.length_a   1.000
_cell.length_b   1.000
_cell.length_c   1.000
_cell.angle_alpha   90.00
_cell.angle_beta   90.00
_cell.angle_gamma   90.00
#
_symmetry.space_group_name_H-M   'P 1'
#
loop_
_entity.id
_entity.type
_entity.pdbx_description
1 polymer ?
#
loop_
_entity_poly.entity_id
_entity_poly.type
_entity_poly.pdbx_seq_one_letter_code
_entity_poly.pdbx_strand_id
1 'polypeptide(L)'
;MYPLTESMKKAMLPVGNRPMIWYALQSLEDAGFQEIIVLIRKETEGHNDLYRYLAETYESKSAKAIRVVEIDNDVNGTADALRAAQAHIHAGVLVMSCDLVANVNIRSMVDEWRIRDADVCMALADSLPHERGLENKKNAKGIKDYIGLDVETKTVVYYTPEADVDEELDLSRRMFTQWPRVQLRNDLTDCHLYVMRKWVVDYIVADTTISSLKGTGDAVAERVVCAGKLGTQS
;
A
#
# COMPACT_ATOMS: atom_id res chain seq x y z
N MET A 1 -11.39 1.72 -11.80
CA MET A 1 -12.72 2.03 -11.24
C MET A 1 -13.46 3.04 -12.13
N TYR A 2 -13.62 2.71 -13.41
CA TYR A 2 -14.45 3.50 -14.32
C TYR A 2 -15.91 2.99 -14.17
N PRO A 3 -16.96 3.85 -14.12
CA PRO A 3 -17.02 5.31 -14.36
C PRO A 3 -17.07 6.18 -13.09
N LEU A 4 -17.01 5.60 -11.89
CA LEU A 4 -17.26 6.33 -10.63
C LEU A 4 -16.24 7.44 -10.34
N THR A 5 -15.03 7.35 -10.92
CA THR A 5 -13.99 8.36 -10.75
C THR A 5 -14.01 9.46 -11.82
N GLU A 6 -15.02 9.49 -12.69
CA GLU A 6 -15.16 10.51 -13.76
C GLU A 6 -15.63 11.86 -13.20
N SER A 7 -16.48 11.83 -12.17
CA SER A 7 -17.06 13.03 -11.56
C SER A 7 -16.50 13.36 -10.17
N MET A 8 -15.81 12.40 -9.52
CA MET A 8 -15.34 12.54 -8.14
C MET A 8 -14.02 11.82 -7.92
N LYS A 9 -13.10 12.41 -7.14
CA LYS A 9 -11.86 11.75 -6.75
C LYS A 9 -12.17 10.46 -5.98
N LYS A 10 -11.44 9.38 -6.26
CA LYS A 10 -11.61 8.07 -5.59
C LYS A 10 -11.65 8.19 -4.06
N ALA A 11 -10.75 9.00 -3.49
CA ALA A 11 -10.66 9.28 -2.06
C ALA A 11 -11.93 9.92 -1.45
N MET A 12 -12.74 10.59 -2.27
CA MET A 12 -13.99 11.26 -1.86
C MET A 12 -15.23 10.41 -2.08
N LEU A 13 -15.12 9.26 -2.74
CA LEU A 13 -16.25 8.37 -2.95
C LEU A 13 -16.88 7.97 -1.60
N PRO A 14 -18.22 8.06 -1.46
CA PRO A 14 -18.87 7.78 -0.20
C PRO A 14 -18.91 6.27 0.08
N VAL A 15 -18.45 5.88 1.27
CA VAL A 15 -18.57 4.55 1.83
C VAL A 15 -19.17 4.72 3.22
N GLY A 16 -20.31 4.07 3.50
CA GLY A 16 -20.98 4.20 4.81
C GLY A 16 -21.28 5.65 5.23
N ASN A 17 -21.71 6.50 4.29
CA ASN A 17 -21.96 7.95 4.49
C ASN A 17 -20.74 8.78 4.89
N ARG A 18 -19.52 8.29 4.66
CA ARG A 18 -18.26 9.05 4.84
C ARG A 18 -17.39 8.96 3.59
N PRO A 19 -16.55 9.97 3.31
CA PRO A 19 -15.55 9.86 2.24
C PRO A 19 -14.60 8.69 2.48
N MET A 20 -14.22 7.95 1.43
CA MET A 20 -13.33 6.79 1.51
C MET A 20 -12.03 7.06 2.31
N ILE A 21 -11.40 8.23 2.10
CA ILE A 21 -10.18 8.63 2.81
C ILE A 21 -10.36 8.74 4.33
N TRP A 22 -11.58 8.98 4.81
CA TRP A 22 -11.86 9.08 6.23
C TRP A 22 -11.46 7.80 6.97
N TYR A 23 -11.67 6.62 6.36
CA TYR A 23 -11.33 5.34 6.98
C TYR A 23 -9.82 5.15 7.15
N ALA A 24 -9.03 5.54 6.14
CA ALA A 24 -7.58 5.50 6.21
C ALA A 24 -7.04 6.45 7.28
N LEU A 25 -7.52 7.71 7.30
CA LEU A 25 -7.12 8.71 8.29
C LEU A 25 -7.51 8.31 9.71
N GLN A 26 -8.74 7.84 9.92
CA GLN A 26 -9.22 7.35 11.20
C GLN A 26 -8.35 6.20 11.71
N SER A 27 -7.99 5.25 10.84
CA SER A 27 -7.15 4.11 11.21
C SER A 27 -5.75 4.55 11.66
N LEU A 28 -5.15 5.54 10.98
CA LEU A 28 -3.87 6.13 11.38
C LEU A 28 -3.98 6.88 12.71
N GLU A 29 -5.07 7.63 12.90
CA GLU A 29 -5.31 8.35 14.14
C GLU A 29 -5.50 7.42 15.33
N ASP A 30 -6.28 6.35 15.15
CA ASP A 30 -6.55 5.32 16.15
C ASP A 30 -5.29 4.53 16.49
N ALA A 31 -4.38 4.35 15.52
CA ALA A 31 -3.07 3.74 15.75
C ALA A 31 -2.13 4.65 16.56
N GLY A 32 -2.37 5.96 16.57
CA GLY A 32 -1.62 6.95 17.36
C GLY A 32 -0.66 7.82 16.55
N PHE A 33 -0.79 7.85 15.21
CA PHE A 33 0.02 8.76 14.38
C PHE A 33 -0.37 10.22 14.64
N GLN A 34 0.65 11.08 14.72
CA GLN A 34 0.51 12.52 15.00
C GLN A 34 0.79 13.40 13.79
N GLU A 35 1.65 12.91 12.89
CA GLU A 35 2.00 13.57 11.63
C GLU A 35 1.52 12.68 10.49
N ILE A 36 0.66 13.24 9.63
CA ILE A 36 0.12 12.53 8.47
C ILE A 36 0.36 13.39 7.25
N ILE A 37 0.98 12.81 6.22
CA ILE A 37 1.20 13.48 4.94
C ILE A 37 0.22 12.88 3.93
N VAL A 38 -0.62 13.73 3.34
CA VAL A 38 -1.57 13.33 2.30
C VAL A 38 -1.08 13.87 0.96
N LEU A 39 -0.85 12.95 0.02
CA LEU A 39 -0.41 13.27 -1.33
C LEU A 39 -1.63 13.41 -2.24
N ILE A 40 -1.78 14.57 -2.88
CA ILE A 40 -2.92 14.88 -3.74
C ILE A 40 -2.40 15.31 -5.10
N ARG A 41 -2.95 14.73 -6.18
CA ARG A 41 -2.63 15.20 -7.54
C ARG A 41 -3.16 16.62 -7.76
N LYS A 42 -2.32 17.49 -8.33
CA LYS A 42 -2.69 18.85 -8.73
C LYS A 42 -3.81 18.80 -9.74
N GLU A 43 -4.69 19.78 -9.69
CA GLU A 43 -5.83 19.86 -10.60
C GLU A 43 -5.73 21.15 -11.40
N THR A 44 -6.02 21.07 -12.69
CA THR A 44 -6.04 22.24 -13.57
C THR A 44 -7.25 23.14 -13.35
N GLU A 45 -8.32 22.64 -12.72
CA GLU A 45 -9.57 23.38 -12.53
C GLU A 45 -10.21 23.18 -11.14
N GLY A 46 -10.03 24.17 -10.26
CA GLY A 46 -11.10 24.74 -9.41
C GLY A 46 -11.63 23.99 -8.18
N HIS A 47 -11.62 22.66 -8.09
CA HIS A 47 -12.34 21.96 -7.01
C HIS A 47 -11.52 20.84 -6.37
N ASN A 48 -10.54 21.22 -5.55
CA ASN A 48 -9.94 20.26 -4.64
C ASN A 48 -10.88 20.03 -3.43
N ASP A 49 -12.05 19.43 -3.66
CA ASP A 49 -13.02 19.05 -2.63
C ASP A 49 -12.37 18.22 -1.52
N LEU A 50 -11.36 17.42 -1.89
CA LEU A 50 -10.54 16.69 -0.94
C LEU A 50 -9.72 17.62 -0.05
N TYR A 51 -9.01 18.60 -0.62
CA TYR A 51 -8.28 19.61 0.17
C TYR A 51 -9.20 20.38 1.10
N ARG A 52 -10.35 20.84 0.58
CA ARG A 52 -11.35 21.56 1.38
C ARG A 52 -11.88 20.68 2.51
N TYR A 53 -12.22 19.42 2.22
CA TYR A 53 -12.65 18.45 3.24
C TYR A 53 -11.58 18.25 4.32
N LEU A 54 -10.30 18.11 3.94
CA LEU A 54 -9.19 17.95 4.89
C LEU A 54 -9.02 19.20 5.76
N ALA A 55 -9.06 20.40 5.16
CA ALA A 55 -8.98 21.67 5.87
C ALA A 55 -10.13 21.82 6.87
N GLU A 56 -11.39 21.70 6.41
CA GLU A 56 -12.58 21.84 7.26
C GLU A 56 -12.62 20.81 8.40
N THR A 57 -12.23 19.55 8.12
CA THR A 57 -12.35 18.44 9.07
C THR A 57 -11.21 18.40 10.08
N TYR A 58 -9.98 18.70 9.66
CA TYR A 58 -8.77 18.45 10.46
C TYR A 58 -8.00 19.70 10.88
N GLU A 59 -8.12 20.85 10.19
CA GLU A 59 -7.48 22.09 10.67
C GLU A 59 -8.16 22.67 11.92
N SER A 60 -9.47 22.45 12.09
CA SER A 60 -10.21 23.01 13.24
C SER A 60 -10.30 22.09 14.47
N LYS A 61 -9.97 20.80 14.34
CA LYS A 61 -10.32 19.78 15.35
C LYS A 61 -9.17 19.03 16.03
N SER A 62 -7.93 19.06 15.54
CA SER A 62 -6.90 18.16 16.06
C SER A 62 -5.54 18.83 16.25
N ALA A 63 -4.90 18.56 17.40
CA ALA A 63 -3.47 18.80 17.66
C ALA A 63 -2.53 17.93 16.81
N LYS A 64 -3.01 17.39 15.68
CA LYS A 64 -2.31 16.47 14.77
C LYS A 64 -2.18 17.16 13.42
N ALA A 65 -0.95 17.28 12.92
CA ALA A 65 -0.67 18.01 11.70
C ALA A 65 -0.90 17.11 10.48
N ILE A 66 -2.06 17.25 9.83
CA ILE A 66 -2.23 16.77 8.45
C ILE A 66 -1.52 17.77 7.54
N ARG A 67 -0.51 17.30 6.82
CA ARG A 67 0.18 18.06 5.78
C ARG A 67 -0.30 17.58 4.42
N VAL A 68 -0.80 18.48 3.60
CA VAL A 68 -1.12 18.18 2.21
C VAL A 68 0.09 18.54 1.34
N VAL A 69 0.49 17.61 0.47
CA VAL A 69 1.52 17.83 -0.55
C VAL A 69 0.88 17.58 -1.91
N GLU A 70 1.00 18.57 -2.79
CA GLU A 70 0.49 18.47 -4.15
C GLU A 70 1.54 17.86 -5.09
N ILE A 71 1.15 16.83 -5.83
CA ILE A 71 2.00 16.15 -6.82
C ILE A 71 1.50 16.43 -8.22
N ASP A 72 2.40 16.51 -9.20
CA ASP A 72 2.03 16.78 -10.59
C ASP A 72 1.26 15.60 -11.21
N ASN A 73 0.47 15.88 -12.26
CA ASN A 73 -0.42 14.87 -12.85
C ASN A 73 0.31 13.77 -13.64
N ASP A 74 1.52 14.05 -14.10
CA ASP A 74 2.41 13.11 -14.79
C ASP A 74 3.05 12.07 -13.87
N VAL A 75 2.97 12.26 -12.54
CA VAL A 75 3.47 11.35 -11.50
C VAL A 75 2.56 10.11 -11.40
N ASN A 76 2.74 9.09 -12.22
CA ASN A 76 1.81 7.94 -12.21
C ASN A 76 2.06 6.92 -11.09
N GLY A 77 3.28 6.85 -10.57
CA GLY A 77 3.71 5.84 -9.61
C GLY A 77 3.58 6.22 -8.13
N THR A 78 3.38 5.22 -7.26
CA THR A 78 3.38 5.43 -5.79
C THR A 78 4.77 5.76 -5.24
N ALA A 79 5.84 5.23 -5.86
CA ALA A 79 7.20 5.60 -5.52
C ALA A 79 7.54 7.03 -6.00
N ASP A 80 7.04 7.43 -7.17
CA ASP A 80 7.19 8.82 -7.65
C ASP A 80 6.46 9.80 -6.72
N ALA A 81 5.27 9.45 -6.24
CA ALA A 81 4.56 10.24 -5.25
C ALA A 81 5.36 10.34 -3.93
N LEU A 82 5.99 9.24 -3.48
CA LEU A 82 6.85 9.24 -2.30
C LEU A 82 8.06 10.17 -2.47
N ARG A 83 8.64 10.26 -3.67
CA ARG A 83 9.73 11.21 -4.00
C ARG A 83 9.31 12.65 -3.82
N ALA A 84 8.12 13.01 -4.29
CA ALA A 84 7.60 14.37 -4.12
C ALA A 84 7.43 14.76 -2.63
N ALA A 85 7.26 13.77 -1.75
CA ALA A 85 7.11 13.98 -0.31
C ALA A 85 8.42 13.92 0.49
N GLN A 86 9.56 13.59 -0.15
CA GLN A 86 10.83 13.30 0.54
C GLN A 86 11.24 14.38 1.54
N ALA A 87 11.05 15.67 1.19
CA ALA A 87 11.44 16.79 2.03
C ALA A 87 10.75 16.80 3.41
N HIS A 88 9.64 16.07 3.56
CA HIS A 88 8.85 15.98 4.79
C HIS A 88 9.04 14.63 5.52
N ILE A 89 9.89 13.74 5.00
CA ILE A 89 10.12 12.42 5.58
C ILE A 89 11.47 12.42 6.29
N HIS A 90 11.45 12.34 7.62
CA HIS A 90 12.65 12.38 8.45
C HIS A 90 12.93 11.07 9.21
N ALA A 91 12.00 10.12 9.20
CA ALA A 91 12.10 8.84 9.90
C ALA A 91 11.52 7.70 9.06
N GLY A 92 11.42 6.50 9.64
CA GLY A 92 10.66 5.40 9.01
C GLY A 92 9.21 5.81 8.78
N VAL A 93 8.60 5.29 7.71
CA VAL A 93 7.26 5.69 7.27
C VAL A 93 6.32 4.50 7.22
N LEU A 94 5.05 4.79 7.44
CA LEU A 94 3.96 3.92 7.07
C LEU A 94 3.26 4.52 5.85
N VAL A 95 3.21 3.78 4.75
CA VAL A 95 2.52 4.17 3.52
C VAL A 95 1.22 3.39 3.45
N MET A 96 0.11 4.10 3.24
CA MET A 96 -1.23 3.53 3.16
C MET A 96 -1.98 4.12 1.97
N SER A 97 -2.67 3.29 1.21
CA SER A 97 -3.58 3.75 0.17
C SER A 97 -4.89 4.32 0.74
N CYS A 98 -5.44 5.33 0.07
CA CYS A 98 -6.69 5.98 0.47
C CYS A 98 -7.95 5.10 0.34
N ASP A 99 -7.83 3.92 -0.27
CA ASP A 99 -8.92 2.99 -0.53
C ASP A 99 -8.94 1.78 0.39
N LEU A 100 -8.05 1.75 1.39
CA LEU A 100 -8.02 0.72 2.41
C LEU A 100 -9.18 0.93 3.39
N VAL A 101 -10.33 0.34 3.06
CA VAL A 101 -11.50 0.27 3.94
C VAL A 101 -11.52 -1.09 4.63
N ALA A 102 -10.70 -1.24 5.67
CA ALA A 102 -10.60 -2.46 6.45
C ALA A 102 -10.22 -2.15 7.91
N ASN A 103 -10.63 -3.02 8.83
CA ASN A 103 -10.20 -2.96 10.23
C ASN A 103 -8.78 -3.53 10.35
N VAL A 104 -7.79 -2.73 9.96
CA VAL A 104 -6.39 -3.12 10.05
C VAL A 104 -5.83 -2.78 11.43
N ASN A 105 -5.28 -3.77 12.12
CA ASN A 105 -4.51 -3.51 13.34
C ASN A 105 -3.08 -3.05 12.99
N ILE A 106 -2.97 -1.76 12.68
CA ILE A 106 -1.69 -1.11 12.32
C ILE A 106 -0.65 -1.27 13.42
N ARG A 107 -1.06 -1.21 14.69
CA ARG A 107 -0.13 -1.36 15.83
C ARG A 107 0.53 -2.73 15.81
N SER A 108 -0.26 -3.79 15.67
CA SER A 108 0.29 -5.15 15.56
C SER A 108 1.21 -5.32 14.36
N MET A 109 0.88 -4.72 13.21
CA MET A 109 1.77 -4.74 12.05
C MET A 109 3.12 -4.03 12.33
N VAL A 110 3.08 -2.85 12.96
CA VAL A 110 4.28 -2.08 13.33
C VAL A 110 5.10 -2.81 14.39
N ASP A 111 4.45 -3.49 15.34
CA ASP A 111 5.12 -4.29 16.36
C ASP A 111 5.81 -5.51 15.76
N GLU A 112 5.17 -6.22 14.83
CA GLU A 112 5.80 -7.32 14.08
C GLU A 112 7.00 -6.83 13.27
N TRP A 113 6.89 -5.68 12.60
CA TRP A 113 7.99 -5.06 11.87
C TRP A 113 9.19 -4.77 12.79
N ARG A 114 8.93 -4.26 14.01
CA ARG A 114 9.97 -4.00 15.03
C ARG A 114 10.58 -5.28 15.59
N ILE A 115 9.76 -6.26 15.97
CA ILE A 115 10.19 -7.54 16.55
C ILE A 115 11.10 -8.30 15.57
N ARG A 116 10.75 -8.26 14.28
CA ARG A 116 11.50 -8.94 13.23
C ARG A 116 12.70 -8.16 12.72
N ASP A 117 12.92 -6.95 13.24
CA ASP A 117 13.95 -6.00 12.78
C ASP A 117 13.93 -5.80 11.25
N ALA A 118 12.76 -5.90 10.62
CA ALA A 118 12.65 -5.93 9.16
C ALA A 118 12.93 -4.55 8.53
N ASP A 119 13.31 -4.55 7.25
CA ASP A 119 13.52 -3.31 6.50
C ASP A 119 12.21 -2.79 5.93
N VAL A 120 11.36 -3.72 5.47
CA VAL A 120 10.00 -3.46 5.00
C VAL A 120 9.04 -4.49 5.60
N CYS A 121 7.85 -4.04 5.97
CA CYS A 121 6.72 -4.89 6.29
C CYS A 121 5.55 -4.52 5.39
N MET A 122 4.85 -5.51 4.82
CA MET A 122 3.64 -5.29 4.03
C MET A 122 2.46 -6.06 4.61
N ALA A 123 1.26 -5.51 4.49
CA ALA A 123 0.05 -6.20 4.90
C ALA A 123 -0.54 -7.01 3.72
N LEU A 124 -0.80 -8.29 3.98
CA LEU A 124 -1.49 -9.19 3.05
C LEU A 124 -2.81 -9.64 3.66
N ALA A 125 -3.84 -9.72 2.81
CA ALA A 125 -5.14 -10.27 3.16
C ALA A 125 -5.40 -11.55 2.36
N ASP A 126 -6.14 -12.49 2.94
CA ASP A 126 -6.66 -13.60 2.15
C ASP A 126 -7.67 -13.05 1.12
N SER A 127 -7.48 -13.40 -0.15
CA SER A 127 -8.36 -12.99 -1.23
C SER A 127 -9.74 -13.57 -0.99
N LEU A 128 -10.79 -12.74 -1.07
CA LEU A 128 -12.15 -13.24 -0.95
C LEU A 128 -12.41 -14.30 -2.03
N PRO A 129 -13.09 -15.42 -1.69
CA PRO A 129 -13.53 -16.36 -2.70
C PRO A 129 -14.41 -15.60 -3.69
N HIS A 130 -14.00 -15.57 -4.96
CA HIS A 130 -14.82 -14.95 -6.00
C HIS A 130 -16.20 -15.63 -5.96
N GLU A 131 -17.25 -14.86 -5.68
CA GLU A 131 -18.61 -15.40 -5.67
C GLU A 131 -18.85 -16.06 -7.02
N ARG A 132 -19.07 -17.38 -7.01
CA ARG A 132 -19.23 -18.23 -8.21
C ARG A 132 -20.52 -17.94 -9.01
N GLY A 133 -21.07 -16.73 -8.93
CA GLY A 133 -22.41 -16.38 -9.42
C GLY A 133 -22.51 -15.27 -10.46
N LEU A 134 -21.48 -14.43 -10.67
CA LEU A 134 -21.55 -13.29 -11.59
C LEU A 134 -20.45 -13.40 -12.65
N GLU A 135 -20.60 -14.37 -13.55
CA GLU A 135 -19.73 -14.54 -14.71
C GLU A 135 -19.85 -13.36 -15.68
N ASN A 136 -18.93 -12.40 -15.56
CA ASN A 136 -18.41 -11.67 -16.72
C ASN A 136 -16.92 -12.03 -16.85
N LYS A 137 -16.65 -13.21 -17.43
CA LYS A 137 -15.32 -13.83 -17.64
C LYS A 137 -14.30 -13.01 -18.44
N LYS A 138 -14.61 -11.78 -18.85
CA LYS A 138 -13.72 -10.94 -19.67
C LYS A 138 -12.84 -9.96 -18.86
N ASN A 139 -13.15 -9.72 -17.58
CA ASN A 139 -12.47 -8.67 -16.78
C ASN A 139 -11.74 -9.20 -15.53
N ALA A 140 -11.52 -10.52 -15.40
CA ALA A 140 -10.91 -11.12 -14.20
C ALA A 140 -9.40 -11.44 -14.34
N LYS A 141 -8.79 -11.16 -15.49
CA LYS A 141 -7.34 -11.32 -15.71
C LYS A 141 -6.61 -10.14 -15.05
N GLY A 142 -5.73 -10.39 -14.07
CA GLY A 142 -4.96 -9.35 -13.37
C GLY A 142 -5.48 -8.95 -11.99
N ILE A 143 -6.31 -9.80 -11.36
CA ILE A 143 -6.81 -9.58 -9.99
C ILE A 143 -5.96 -10.33 -8.95
N LYS A 144 -5.14 -11.30 -9.37
CA LYS A 144 -4.35 -12.13 -8.46
C LYS A 144 -2.89 -11.69 -8.43
N ASP A 145 -2.26 -11.80 -7.28
CA ASP A 145 -0.82 -11.62 -7.14
C ASP A 145 -0.20 -12.99 -6.80
N TYR A 146 0.98 -13.29 -7.33
CA TYR A 146 1.77 -14.46 -6.95
C TYR A 146 2.78 -14.05 -5.88
N ILE A 147 2.65 -14.63 -4.68
CA ILE A 147 3.44 -14.27 -3.51
C ILE A 147 4.16 -15.50 -2.98
N GLY A 148 5.49 -15.49 -2.98
CA GLY A 148 6.32 -16.50 -2.35
C GLY A 148 6.66 -16.10 -0.92
N LEU A 149 6.31 -16.96 0.03
CA LEU A 149 6.61 -16.79 1.45
C LEU A 149 7.58 -17.85 1.92
N ASP A 150 8.61 -17.48 2.65
CA ASP A 150 9.38 -18.45 3.42
C ASP A 150 8.49 -19.07 4.52
N VAL A 151 8.51 -20.39 4.62
CA VAL A 151 7.62 -21.13 5.52
C VAL A 151 7.93 -20.85 6.99
N GLU A 152 9.20 -20.69 7.35
CA GLU A 152 9.66 -20.52 8.73
C GLU A 152 9.52 -19.06 9.17
N THR A 153 10.06 -18.14 8.38
CA THR A 153 10.13 -16.73 8.76
C THR A 153 8.91 -15.94 8.32
N LYS A 154 8.07 -16.44 7.39
CA LYS A 154 6.99 -15.65 6.77
C LYS A 154 7.49 -14.39 6.06
N THR A 155 8.76 -14.38 5.65
CA THR A 155 9.35 -13.34 4.81
C THR A 155 8.78 -13.49 3.40
N VAL A 156 8.41 -12.38 2.77
CA VAL A 156 8.09 -12.33 1.34
C VAL A 156 9.41 -12.40 0.58
N VAL A 157 9.58 -13.45 -0.21
CA VAL A 157 10.82 -13.73 -0.96
C VAL A 157 10.62 -13.66 -2.47
N TYR A 158 9.35 -13.59 -2.90
CA TYR A 158 8.96 -13.43 -4.29
C TYR A 158 7.62 -12.69 -4.35
N TYR A 159 7.49 -11.73 -5.24
CA TYR A 159 6.24 -11.03 -5.47
C TYR A 159 6.11 -10.64 -6.94
N THR A 160 5.09 -11.17 -7.63
CA THR A 160 4.80 -10.78 -9.01
C THR A 160 3.29 -10.68 -9.22
N PRO A 161 2.77 -9.50 -9.63
CA PRO A 161 1.38 -9.37 -10.05
C PRO A 161 1.07 -10.28 -11.24
N GLU A 162 -0.12 -10.89 -11.30
CA GLU A 162 -0.53 -11.72 -12.45
C GLU A 162 -0.51 -10.94 -13.78
N ALA A 163 -0.68 -9.61 -13.73
CA ALA A 163 -0.60 -8.76 -14.91
C ALA A 163 0.78 -8.72 -15.57
N ASP A 164 1.84 -9.02 -14.81
CA ASP A 164 3.22 -9.04 -15.27
C ASP A 164 3.68 -10.47 -15.65
N VAL A 165 2.79 -11.46 -15.55
CA VAL A 165 3.05 -12.86 -15.87
C VAL A 165 2.46 -13.21 -17.22
N ASP A 166 3.33 -13.60 -18.16
CA ASP A 166 2.91 -14.06 -19.49
C ASP A 166 2.39 -15.51 -19.44
N GLU A 167 3.30 -16.48 -19.33
CA GLU A 167 2.98 -17.92 -19.32
C GLU A 167 3.59 -18.66 -18.12
N GLU A 168 4.79 -18.25 -17.69
CA GLU A 168 5.55 -18.92 -16.62
C GLU A 168 6.02 -17.91 -15.56
N LEU A 169 6.26 -18.42 -14.35
CA LEU A 169 6.85 -17.64 -13.26
C LEU A 169 8.36 -17.84 -13.24
N ASP A 170 9.10 -16.75 -13.40
CA ASP A 170 10.56 -16.78 -13.35
C ASP A 170 11.05 -16.71 -11.89
N LEU A 171 11.50 -17.85 -11.38
CA LEU A 171 12.06 -17.96 -10.03
C LEU A 171 13.58 -18.13 -10.09
N SER A 172 14.31 -17.20 -9.47
CA SER A 172 15.77 -17.28 -9.41
C SER A 172 16.24 -18.47 -8.57
N ARG A 173 17.17 -19.26 -9.10
CA ARG A 173 17.83 -20.34 -8.34
C ARG A 173 18.50 -19.83 -7.06
N ARG A 174 19.00 -18.58 -7.06
CA ARG A 174 19.63 -17.95 -5.90
C ARG A 174 18.65 -17.80 -4.73
N MET A 175 17.38 -17.53 -5.03
CA MET A 175 16.32 -17.45 -4.01
C MET A 175 16.23 -18.77 -3.23
N PHE A 176 16.22 -19.91 -3.91
CA PHE A 176 16.11 -21.22 -3.26
C PHE A 176 17.37 -21.64 -2.49
N THR A 177 18.54 -21.07 -2.81
CA THR A 177 19.75 -21.27 -2.01
C THR A 177 19.62 -20.58 -0.64
N GLN A 178 19.00 -19.40 -0.59
CA GLN A 178 18.82 -18.62 0.63
C GLN A 178 17.56 -19.01 1.41
N TRP A 179 16.48 -19.35 0.71
CA TRP A 179 15.19 -19.77 1.25
C TRP A 179 14.78 -21.11 0.65
N PRO A 180 15.21 -22.24 1.24
CA PRO A 180 14.94 -23.57 0.67
C PRO A 180 13.47 -23.99 0.71
N ARG A 181 12.65 -23.35 1.54
CA ARG A 181 11.25 -23.70 1.78
C ARG A 181 10.33 -22.51 1.50
N VAL A 182 10.08 -22.28 0.21
CA VAL A 182 9.16 -21.24 -0.24
C VAL A 182 7.77 -21.82 -0.50
N GLN A 183 6.75 -21.22 0.08
CA GLN A 183 5.34 -21.47 -0.22
C GLN A 183 4.84 -20.37 -1.17
N LEU A 184 4.53 -20.75 -2.41
CA LEU A 184 3.90 -19.87 -3.37
C LEU A 184 2.38 -19.83 -3.15
N ARG A 185 1.81 -18.63 -3.05
CA ARG A 185 0.38 -18.38 -2.80
C ARG A 185 -0.17 -17.41 -3.84
N ASN A 186 -1.41 -17.65 -4.26
CA ASN A 186 -2.20 -16.78 -5.14
C ASN A 186 -3.59 -16.44 -4.55
N ASP A 187 -3.81 -16.82 -3.31
CA ASP A 187 -4.98 -16.57 -2.49
C ASP A 187 -4.72 -15.41 -1.51
N LEU A 188 -3.69 -14.61 -1.78
CA LEU A 188 -3.35 -13.40 -1.03
C LEU A 188 -3.49 -12.17 -1.92
N THR A 189 -3.89 -11.06 -1.33
CA THR A 189 -3.98 -9.75 -1.97
C THR A 189 -3.13 -8.73 -1.21
N ASP A 190 -2.38 -7.90 -1.94
CA ASP A 190 -1.68 -6.75 -1.38
C ASP A 190 -2.67 -5.67 -0.90
N CYS A 191 -2.58 -5.30 0.37
CA CYS A 191 -3.47 -4.31 0.97
C CYS A 191 -2.99 -2.86 0.75
N HIS A 192 -1.88 -2.65 0.03
CA HIS A 192 -1.26 -1.35 -0.18
C HIS A 192 -0.97 -0.62 1.14
N LEU A 193 -0.52 -1.38 2.13
CA LEU A 193 -0.11 -0.91 3.44
C LEU A 193 1.29 -1.43 3.73
N TYR A 194 2.23 -0.50 3.86
CA TYR A 194 3.64 -0.80 4.02
C TYR A 194 4.22 -0.01 5.18
N VAL A 195 5.13 -0.61 5.94
CA VAL A 195 5.98 0.07 6.92
C VAL A 195 7.42 -0.14 6.49
N MET A 196 8.21 0.92 6.43
CA MET A 196 9.59 0.85 5.93
C MET A 196 10.53 1.76 6.69
N ARG A 197 11.80 1.33 6.80
CA ARG A 197 12.86 2.17 7.39
C ARG A 197 13.15 3.37 6.51
N LYS A 198 13.68 4.42 7.14
CA LYS A 198 14.10 5.65 6.44
C LYS A 198 15.09 5.38 5.29
N TRP A 199 16.04 4.46 5.50
CA TRP A 199 17.02 4.13 4.47
C TRP A 199 16.37 3.52 3.21
N VAL A 200 15.28 2.75 3.37
CA VAL A 200 14.53 2.18 2.24
C VAL A 200 13.86 3.29 1.44
N VAL A 201 13.26 4.26 2.14
CA VAL A 201 12.70 5.46 1.50
C VAL A 201 13.79 6.18 0.70
N ASP A 202 14.96 6.41 1.29
CA ASP A 202 16.08 7.08 0.61
C ASP A 202 16.57 6.31 -0.61
N TYR A 203 16.60 4.97 -0.54
CA TYR A 203 16.92 4.11 -1.66
C TYR A 203 15.90 4.26 -2.80
N ILE A 204 14.60 4.14 -2.50
CA ILE A 204 13.52 4.30 -3.49
C ILE A 204 13.59 5.69 -4.12
N VAL A 205 13.84 6.72 -3.31
CA VAL A 205 13.95 8.09 -3.81
C VAL A 205 15.11 8.25 -4.78
N ALA A 206 16.27 7.66 -4.46
CA ALA A 206 17.46 7.74 -5.29
C ALA A 206 17.35 6.93 -6.60
N ASP A 207 16.64 5.80 -6.57
CA ASP A 207 16.45 4.94 -7.74
C ASP A 207 15.18 5.31 -8.52
N THR A 208 15.32 6.12 -9.56
CA THR A 208 14.20 6.57 -10.41
C THR A 208 13.59 5.47 -11.28
N THR A 209 14.16 4.26 -11.33
CA THR A 209 13.58 3.14 -12.09
C THR A 209 12.35 2.55 -11.38
N ILE A 210 12.23 2.79 -10.07
CA ILE A 210 11.11 2.30 -9.25
C ILE A 210 9.95 3.28 -9.39
N SER A 211 8.89 2.92 -10.11
CA SER A 211 7.69 3.76 -10.23
C SER A 211 6.62 3.41 -9.19
N SER A 212 6.42 2.13 -8.88
CA SER A 212 5.39 1.66 -7.94
C SER A 212 6.03 0.91 -6.76
N LEU A 213 5.47 1.08 -5.55
CA LEU A 213 5.75 0.28 -4.35
C LEU A 213 5.19 -1.15 -4.45
N LYS A 214 4.04 -1.31 -5.11
CA LYS A 214 3.53 -2.65 -5.48
C LYS A 214 4.48 -3.23 -6.52
N GLY A 215 4.97 -4.45 -6.30
CA GLY A 215 5.93 -5.10 -7.20
C GLY A 215 7.40 -4.79 -6.92
N THR A 216 7.73 -3.78 -6.09
CA THR A 216 9.14 -3.53 -5.69
C THR A 216 9.68 -4.60 -4.74
N GLY A 217 8.81 -5.52 -4.29
CA GLY A 217 9.16 -6.62 -3.41
C GLY A 217 10.42 -7.34 -3.87
N ASP A 218 10.54 -7.65 -5.16
CA ASP A 218 11.70 -8.38 -5.70
C ASP A 218 13.01 -7.56 -5.67
N ALA A 219 12.94 -6.24 -5.86
CA ALA A 219 14.11 -5.35 -5.81
C ALA A 219 14.58 -5.09 -4.37
N VAL A 220 13.66 -5.17 -3.39
CA VAL A 220 13.97 -4.99 -1.96
C VAL A 220 14.13 -6.33 -1.24
N ALA A 221 13.72 -7.46 -1.82
CA ALA A 221 13.70 -8.79 -1.21
C ALA A 221 15.07 -9.31 -0.77
N GLU A 222 16.17 -8.76 -1.30
CA GLU A 222 17.52 -9.04 -0.77
C GLU A 222 17.69 -8.54 0.69
N ARG A 223 16.75 -7.73 1.20
CA ARG A 223 16.67 -7.16 2.55
C ARG A 223 15.26 -7.35 3.12
N VAL A 224 15.18 -8.14 4.20
CA VAL A 224 13.97 -8.72 4.82
C VAL A 224 12.67 -7.91 4.62
N VAL A 225 11.75 -8.47 3.82
CA VAL A 225 10.35 -8.04 3.70
C VAL A 225 9.46 -8.99 4.48
N CYS A 226 8.78 -8.55 5.54
CA CYS A 226 7.86 -9.42 6.31
C CYS A 226 6.39 -9.17 5.94
N ALA A 227 5.58 -10.24 5.92
CA ALA A 227 4.13 -10.13 5.71
C ALA A 227 3.38 -10.13 7.05
N GLY A 228 2.59 -9.10 7.31
CA GLY A 228 1.59 -9.07 8.37
C GLY A 228 0.25 -9.59 7.86
N LYS A 229 -0.36 -10.56 8.55
CA LYS A 229 -1.73 -10.98 8.25
C LYS A 229 -2.72 -10.01 8.90
N LEU A 230 -3.68 -9.51 8.12
CA LEU A 230 -4.83 -8.81 8.66
C LEU A 230 -5.72 -9.81 9.40
N GLY A 231 -5.78 -9.70 10.73
CA GLY A 231 -6.71 -10.48 11.53
C GLY A 231 -8.13 -9.96 11.34
N THR A 232 -9.06 -10.83 10.95
CA THR A 232 -10.49 -10.57 11.14
C THR A 232 -10.78 -10.63 12.63
N GLN A 233 -10.94 -9.48 13.30
CA GLN A 233 -11.54 -9.50 14.62
C GLN A 233 -12.98 -10.02 14.47
N SER A 234 -13.23 -11.16 15.09
CA SER A 234 -14.55 -11.79 15.20
C SER A 234 -15.39 -11.07 16.24
#